data_AF-A0ABD0US89-F1
#
_entry.id   AF-A0ABD0US89-F1
#
_cell.length_a   1.000
_cell.length_b   1.000
_cell.length_c   1.000
_cell.angle_alpha   90.00
_cell.angle_beta   90.00
_cell.angle_gamma   90.00
#
_symmetry.space_group_name_H-M   'P 1'
#
loop_
_entity.id
_entity.type
_entity.pdbx_description
1 polymer ?
#
loop_
_entity_poly.entity_id
_entity_poly.type
_entity_poly.pdbx_seq_one_letter_code
_entity_poly.pdbx_strand_id
1 'polypeptide(L)'
;MATTVAARSASLFASHSYRTTKAVIIRPFTASSSAPFGYNILLRPTYLSVSGRMLSRKSCQRRAATLQEKEELVGVEDYFHVKTIPNIVEEPTDDDNSSSKEPGMVEKWVIKFEQSLNVLLTDSVIKVLDLFYHDRNYARFFVLETIARVPYFAFISVLHMYESFGWWRRADYLKVHFAESWNELHHLLIMEELGGNAFWFDRFLAQHIAIFYYFMTVFMYALSPRMAYHFSECVERHAYSTYDKFIKLQGEELKKLPAPQVAIDYYMNEDLYLFDEFQTSRTPNTRRPKIENLYDVFLNIRDDEGEHCKTMKACQTHGNLQSPHSNMSRRADDVECAVPSTDCEGFVDCFTKSLTTDK
;
A
#
# COMPACT_ATOMS: atom_id res chain seq x y z
N MET A 1 -19.34 22.45 -79.56
CA MET A 1 -17.88 22.65 -79.37
C MET A 1 -17.35 21.44 -78.61
N ALA A 2 -16.44 20.68 -79.25
CA ALA A 2 -15.34 19.84 -78.71
C ALA A 2 -15.54 19.09 -77.35
N THR A 3 -15.75 17.75 -77.35
CA THR A 3 -14.77 16.64 -77.07
C THR A 3 -14.25 16.60 -75.61
N THR A 4 -14.16 15.50 -74.84
CA THR A 4 -14.09 14.04 -75.08
C THR A 4 -14.14 13.27 -73.73
N VAL A 5 -14.87 12.14 -73.70
CA VAL A 5 -14.60 10.80 -73.11
C VAL A 5 -13.65 10.63 -71.90
N ALA A 6 -14.12 9.95 -70.84
CA ALA A 6 -13.44 8.79 -70.23
C ALA A 6 -14.34 8.04 -69.21
N ALA A 7 -14.23 6.70 -69.23
CA ALA A 7 -15.03 5.72 -68.49
C ALA A 7 -14.23 5.03 -67.37
N ARG A 8 -14.93 4.15 -66.61
CA ARG A 8 -14.49 3.09 -65.66
C ARG A 8 -14.38 3.51 -64.20
N SER A 9 -14.68 2.69 -63.19
CA SER A 9 -15.31 1.36 -63.08
C SER A 9 -15.66 1.12 -61.60
N ALA A 10 -16.69 0.30 -61.36
CA ALA A 10 -17.15 -0.14 -60.06
C ALA A 10 -16.36 -1.34 -59.49
N SER A 11 -16.29 -1.44 -58.16
CA SER A 11 -16.04 -2.64 -57.33
C SER A 11 -16.21 -2.22 -55.85
N LEU A 12 -16.74 -2.96 -54.88
CA LEU A 12 -17.26 -4.33 -54.72
C LEU A 12 -18.01 -4.30 -53.37
N PHE A 13 -19.30 -4.60 -53.32
CA PHE A 13 -19.96 -5.06 -52.08
C PHE A 13 -20.48 -6.47 -52.35
N ALA A 14 -19.70 -7.46 -51.93
CA ALA A 14 -20.10 -8.86 -52.01
C ALA A 14 -21.02 -9.18 -50.84
N SER A 15 -22.26 -9.52 -51.16
CA SER A 15 -23.23 -10.15 -50.28
C SER A 15 -23.08 -11.68 -50.39
N HIS A 16 -23.06 -12.37 -49.26
CA HIS A 16 -23.26 -13.81 -49.19
C HIS A 16 -24.38 -14.11 -48.20
N SER A 17 -25.30 -14.96 -48.63
CA SER A 17 -26.52 -15.34 -47.93
C SER A 17 -26.46 -16.78 -47.41
N TYR A 18 -27.36 -17.04 -46.46
CA TYR A 18 -27.79 -18.31 -45.85
C TYR A 18 -26.93 -18.80 -44.67
N ARG A 19 -27.49 -19.22 -43.53
CA ARG A 19 -28.66 -20.09 -43.38
C ARG A 19 -29.24 -20.03 -41.95
N THR A 20 -30.57 -20.12 -41.88
CA THR A 20 -31.46 -20.10 -40.70
C THR A 20 -31.32 -21.35 -39.81
N THR A 21 -31.18 -21.19 -38.49
CA THR A 21 -31.43 -22.24 -37.49
C THR A 21 -32.26 -21.73 -36.31
N LYS A 22 -33.48 -22.26 -36.26
CA LYS A 22 -34.47 -22.42 -35.18
C LYS A 22 -34.28 -21.65 -33.85
N ALA A 23 -35.26 -20.78 -33.59
CA ALA A 23 -35.55 -20.19 -32.28
C ALA A 23 -36.02 -21.25 -31.27
N VAL A 24 -35.47 -21.21 -30.06
CA VAL A 24 -35.97 -21.91 -28.88
C VAL A 24 -36.72 -20.89 -28.01
N ILE A 25 -37.97 -21.20 -27.73
CA ILE A 25 -38.92 -20.40 -26.94
C ILE A 25 -38.52 -20.48 -25.46
N ILE A 26 -38.22 -19.34 -24.84
CA ILE A 26 -38.09 -19.23 -23.37
C ILE A 26 -39.45 -18.79 -22.82
N ARG A 27 -40.07 -19.63 -21.99
CA ARG A 27 -41.28 -19.28 -21.22
C ARG A 27 -40.90 -18.45 -19.98
N PRO A 28 -41.71 -17.46 -19.57
CA PRO A 28 -41.47 -16.71 -18.34
C PRO A 28 -41.95 -17.54 -17.15
N PHE A 29 -41.11 -17.69 -16.12
CA PHE A 29 -41.53 -18.31 -14.86
C PHE A 29 -41.69 -17.23 -13.79
N THR A 30 -42.91 -17.16 -13.27
CA THR A 30 -43.41 -16.26 -12.23
C THR A 30 -42.79 -16.56 -10.86
N ALA A 31 -42.44 -15.52 -10.11
CA ALA A 31 -41.98 -15.61 -8.74
C ALA A 31 -43.12 -15.99 -7.79
N SER A 32 -42.91 -17.00 -6.95
CA SER A 32 -43.73 -17.32 -5.78
C SER A 32 -42.83 -17.57 -4.57
N SER A 33 -43.13 -16.82 -3.51
CA SER A 33 -42.58 -16.96 -2.16
C SER A 33 -43.09 -18.25 -1.48
N SER A 34 -42.22 -18.99 -0.79
CA SER A 34 -42.39 -19.44 0.62
C SER A 34 -41.44 -20.58 1.04
N ALA A 35 -40.89 -20.41 2.26
CA ALA A 35 -40.45 -21.41 3.25
C ALA A 35 -39.03 -22.05 3.18
N PRO A 36 -38.48 -22.45 4.36
CA PRO A 36 -37.05 -22.34 4.71
C PRO A 36 -36.33 -23.69 4.78
N PHE A 37 -34.99 -23.67 4.62
CA PHE A 37 -34.14 -24.82 4.96
C PHE A 37 -32.96 -24.38 5.82
N GLY A 38 -32.97 -24.84 7.07
CA GLY A 38 -31.87 -24.70 8.01
C GLY A 38 -30.75 -25.69 7.68
N TYR A 39 -29.51 -25.21 7.78
CA TYR A 39 -28.33 -26.06 7.83
C TYR A 39 -27.84 -26.12 9.28
N ASN A 40 -28.07 -27.27 9.92
CA ASN A 40 -27.38 -27.68 11.13
C ASN A 40 -25.95 -28.08 10.75
N ILE A 41 -24.95 -27.30 11.13
CA ILE A 41 -23.56 -27.77 11.21
C ILE A 41 -23.30 -28.11 12.68
N LEU A 42 -23.39 -29.41 12.98
CA LEU A 42 -22.89 -30.00 14.22
C LEU A 42 -21.36 -30.03 14.17
N LEU A 43 -20.70 -29.06 14.79
CA LEU A 43 -19.31 -29.22 15.22
C LEU A 43 -19.30 -29.59 16.70
N ARG A 44 -19.01 -30.86 16.96
CA ARG A 44 -18.79 -31.45 18.28
C ARG A 44 -17.42 -30.98 18.81
N PRO A 45 -17.32 -30.33 19.99
CA PRO A 45 -16.03 -30.08 20.61
C PRO A 45 -15.61 -31.31 21.42
N THR A 46 -14.57 -32.01 20.97
CA THR A 46 -13.81 -32.92 21.85
C THR A 46 -12.88 -32.10 22.71
N TYR A 47 -13.30 -31.86 23.95
CA TYR A 47 -12.44 -31.32 25.01
C TYR A 47 -11.43 -32.40 25.42
N LEU A 48 -10.16 -32.25 25.00
CA LEU A 48 -9.04 -32.89 25.68
C LEU A 48 -8.42 -31.87 26.63
N SER A 49 -8.78 -32.02 27.91
CA SER A 49 -8.17 -31.35 29.05
C SER A 49 -6.69 -31.73 29.15
N VAL A 50 -5.79 -30.83 28.77
CA VAL A 50 -4.39 -30.88 29.19
C VAL A 50 -4.23 -29.95 30.39
N SER A 51 -4.04 -30.57 31.55
CA SER A 51 -3.72 -29.94 32.82
C SER A 51 -2.50 -29.02 32.69
N GLY A 52 -2.73 -27.70 32.73
CA GLY A 52 -1.66 -26.70 32.76
C GLY A 52 -0.88 -26.78 34.08
N ARG A 53 0.39 -27.18 34.00
CA ARG A 53 1.36 -26.89 35.07
C ARG A 53 1.61 -25.39 35.05
N MET A 54 1.29 -24.70 36.15
CA MET A 54 1.74 -23.34 36.40
C MET A 54 3.26 -23.29 36.37
N LEU A 55 3.83 -22.79 35.27
CA LEU A 55 5.24 -22.43 35.23
C LEU A 55 5.43 -21.21 36.12
N SER A 56 6.29 -21.39 37.11
CA SER A 56 6.63 -20.45 38.17
C SER A 56 6.99 -19.06 37.61
N ARG A 57 6.39 -18.02 38.22
CA ARG A 57 6.60 -16.58 37.96
C ARG A 57 8.08 -16.17 37.89
N LYS A 58 8.98 -16.94 38.52
CA LYS A 58 10.45 -16.74 38.49
C LYS A 58 11.10 -17.09 37.14
N SER A 59 10.51 -17.98 36.33
CA SER A 59 10.98 -18.33 34.99
C SER A 59 10.66 -17.24 33.96
N CYS A 60 9.56 -16.51 34.15
CA CYS A 60 9.15 -15.43 33.27
C CYS A 60 10.07 -14.20 33.42
N GLN A 61 10.45 -13.89 34.67
CA GLN A 61 11.37 -12.79 34.97
C GLN A 61 12.78 -13.01 34.43
N ARG A 62 13.32 -14.24 34.48
CA ARG A 62 14.64 -14.53 33.90
C ARG A 62 14.62 -14.41 32.38
N ARG A 63 13.57 -14.89 31.72
CA ARG A 63 13.44 -14.82 30.26
C ARG A 63 13.23 -13.39 29.77
N ALA A 64 12.46 -12.59 30.50
CA ALA A 64 12.32 -11.15 30.25
C ALA A 64 13.64 -10.38 30.44
N ALA A 65 14.42 -10.71 31.48
CA ALA A 65 15.74 -10.10 31.69
C ALA A 65 16.75 -10.50 30.59
N THR A 66 16.75 -11.76 30.12
CA THR A 66 17.61 -12.20 29.01
C THR A 66 17.18 -11.60 27.66
N LEU A 67 15.89 -11.30 27.48
CA LEU A 67 15.40 -10.58 26.30
C LEU A 67 15.76 -9.09 26.37
N GLN A 68 15.63 -8.44 27.54
CA GLN A 68 16.11 -7.07 27.76
C GLN A 68 17.62 -6.94 27.54
N GLU A 69 18.42 -7.90 28.03
CA GLU A 69 19.87 -7.90 27.81
C GLU A 69 20.22 -8.07 26.32
N LYS A 70 19.41 -8.81 25.56
CA LYS A 70 19.54 -8.91 24.09
C LYS A 70 19.03 -7.66 23.36
N GLU A 71 17.96 -7.03 23.83
CA GLU A 71 17.46 -5.76 23.30
C GLU A 71 18.46 -4.62 23.53
N GLU A 72 19.13 -4.60 24.69
CA GLU A 72 20.16 -3.63 25.04
C GLU A 72 21.46 -3.88 24.27
N LEU A 73 21.83 -5.15 24.01
CA LEU A 73 22.96 -5.52 23.15
C LEU A 73 22.75 -5.23 21.65
N VAL A 74 21.50 -5.20 21.18
CA VAL A 74 21.12 -4.82 19.80
C VAL A 74 20.86 -3.30 19.70
N GLY A 75 21.05 -2.57 20.80
CA GLY A 75 21.05 -1.12 20.84
C GLY A 75 22.26 -0.51 20.14
N VAL A 76 21.97 0.32 19.14
CA VAL A 76 22.88 1.22 18.40
C VAL A 76 23.68 0.57 17.26
N GLU A 77 22.97 0.16 16.21
CA GLU A 77 23.44 0.39 14.84
C GLU A 77 22.29 0.98 14.00
N ASP A 78 22.28 2.31 13.89
CA ASP A 78 21.38 3.07 13.03
C ASP A 78 21.70 2.84 11.55
N TYR A 79 21.05 1.85 10.92
CA TYR A 79 21.14 1.64 9.48
C TYR A 79 20.22 2.54 8.64
N PHE A 80 19.91 3.73 9.14
CA PHE A 80 19.34 4.84 8.35
C PHE A 80 19.95 6.21 8.67
N HIS A 81 21.18 6.27 9.18
CA HIS A 81 21.99 7.48 9.01
C HIS A 81 22.66 7.48 7.64
N VAL A 82 21.89 7.89 6.62
CA VAL A 82 22.49 8.49 5.43
C VAL A 82 23.23 9.74 5.91
N LYS A 83 24.56 9.61 5.94
CA LYS A 83 25.54 10.67 6.07
C LYS A 83 24.99 11.96 5.47
N THR A 84 24.86 13.00 6.28
CA THR A 84 24.91 14.38 5.79
C THR A 84 26.12 14.45 4.86
N ILE A 85 25.88 14.50 3.55
CA ILE A 85 26.96 14.69 2.59
C ILE A 85 27.57 16.05 2.94
N PRO A 86 28.85 16.13 3.33
CA PRO A 86 29.48 17.42 3.54
C PRO A 86 29.54 18.14 2.19
N ASN A 87 29.25 19.45 2.22
CA ASN A 87 29.45 20.37 1.11
C ASN A 87 30.72 20.03 0.33
N ILE A 88 30.58 19.40 -0.84
CA ILE A 88 31.57 19.50 -1.89
C ILE A 88 30.99 20.53 -2.84
N VAL A 89 31.57 21.73 -2.74
CA VAL A 89 31.48 22.76 -3.74
C VAL A 89 32.12 22.19 -5.00
N GLU A 90 31.32 21.72 -5.94
CA GLU A 90 31.72 21.69 -7.35
C GLU A 90 31.16 22.94 -8.01
N GLU A 91 32.05 23.67 -8.68
CA GLU A 91 31.76 24.87 -9.46
C GLU A 91 30.71 24.60 -10.55
N PRO A 92 29.96 25.64 -10.97
CA PRO A 92 28.86 25.47 -11.91
C PRO A 92 29.40 25.12 -13.29
N THR A 93 28.90 24.03 -13.85
CA THR A 93 28.83 23.88 -15.30
C THR A 93 27.42 24.26 -15.71
N ASP A 94 27.35 25.32 -16.51
CA ASP A 94 26.13 25.83 -17.14
C ASP A 94 25.47 24.73 -17.99
N ASP A 95 24.13 24.74 -17.99
CA ASP A 95 23.18 24.05 -18.87
C ASP A 95 22.25 23.05 -18.15
N ASP A 96 21.13 23.55 -17.61
CA ASP A 96 19.81 23.29 -18.22
C ASP A 96 18.64 23.91 -17.42
N ASN A 97 17.68 24.42 -18.18
CA ASN A 97 16.58 25.27 -17.73
C ASN A 97 15.42 24.44 -17.16
N SER A 98 15.41 24.23 -15.84
CA SER A 98 14.25 23.73 -15.09
C SER A 98 13.93 24.66 -13.92
N SER A 99 12.96 25.55 -14.14
CA SER A 99 12.40 26.47 -13.13
C SER A 99 11.61 25.70 -12.06
N SER A 100 12.28 25.11 -11.07
CA SER A 100 11.66 24.80 -9.79
C SER A 100 11.70 26.05 -8.91
N LYS A 101 10.52 26.60 -8.58
CA LYS A 101 10.43 27.75 -7.67
C LYS A 101 10.81 27.30 -6.26
N GLU A 102 11.86 27.89 -5.70
CA GLU A 102 12.22 27.72 -4.29
C GLU A 102 11.04 28.11 -3.38
N PRO A 103 10.63 27.25 -2.43
CA PRO A 103 9.47 27.52 -1.60
C PRO A 103 9.70 28.73 -0.68
N GLY A 104 8.65 29.53 -0.49
CA GLY A 104 8.71 30.75 0.31
C GLY A 104 9.03 30.47 1.78
N MET A 105 9.51 31.48 2.52
CA MET A 105 9.89 31.31 3.93
C MET A 105 8.73 30.82 4.82
N VAL A 106 7.50 31.25 4.53
CA VAL A 106 6.28 30.80 5.24
C VAL A 106 5.98 29.33 4.92
N GLU A 107 6.11 28.93 3.66
CA GLU A 107 5.88 27.56 3.22
C GLU A 107 6.90 26.60 3.86
N LYS A 108 8.18 26.98 3.89
CA LYS A 108 9.24 26.24 4.60
C LYS A 108 8.92 26.06 6.10
N TRP A 109 8.29 27.06 6.73
CA TRP A 109 7.87 26.96 8.13
C TRP A 109 6.68 26.02 8.31
N VAL A 110 5.66 26.10 7.44
CA VAL A 110 4.51 25.19 7.44
C VAL A 110 4.96 23.74 7.23
N ILE A 111 5.82 23.48 6.25
CA ILE A 111 6.41 22.15 5.99
C ILE A 111 7.04 21.60 7.27
N LYS A 112 7.91 22.39 7.92
CA LYS A 112 8.58 21.96 9.17
C LYS A 112 7.61 21.68 10.30
N PHE A 113 6.57 22.50 10.44
CA PHE A 113 5.55 22.31 11.46
C PHE A 113 4.77 21.01 11.25
N GLU A 114 4.30 20.76 10.03
CA GLU A 114 3.61 19.51 9.67
C GLU A 114 4.49 18.29 9.95
N GLN A 115 5.75 18.33 9.52
CA GLN A 115 6.71 17.25 9.78
C GLN A 115 6.90 17.00 11.27
N SER A 116 7.05 18.07 12.07
CA SER A 116 7.19 17.96 13.51
C SER A 116 5.95 17.37 14.19
N LEU A 117 4.74 17.74 13.75
CA LEU A 117 3.50 17.15 14.26
C LEU A 117 3.40 15.67 13.90
N ASN A 118 3.71 15.32 12.65
CA ASN A 118 3.66 13.95 12.16
C ASN A 118 4.59 13.02 12.95
N VAL A 119 5.83 13.46 13.19
CA VAL A 119 6.81 12.71 13.99
C VAL A 119 6.30 12.54 15.42
N LEU A 120 5.80 13.62 16.05
CA LEU A 120 5.28 13.55 17.42
C LEU A 120 4.11 12.57 17.56
N LEU A 121 3.14 12.62 16.64
CA LEU A 121 1.99 11.73 16.64
C LEU A 121 2.41 10.27 16.46
N THR A 122 3.29 10.01 15.49
CA THR A 122 3.81 8.67 15.19
C THR A 122 4.55 8.09 16.40
N ASP A 123 5.51 8.83 16.96
CA ASP A 123 6.26 8.41 18.15
C ASP A 123 5.37 8.15 19.36
N SER A 124 4.30 8.93 19.52
CA SER A 124 3.35 8.76 20.62
C SER A 124 2.56 7.45 20.50
N VAL A 125 2.06 7.14 19.31
CA VAL A 125 1.33 5.88 19.04
C VAL A 125 2.25 4.67 19.23
N ILE A 126 3.48 4.76 18.71
CA ILE A 126 4.49 3.71 18.81
C ILE A 126 4.77 3.36 20.27
N LYS A 127 5.04 4.36 21.12
CA LYS A 127 5.33 4.15 22.55
C LYS A 127 4.18 3.45 23.27
N VAL A 128 2.93 3.79 22.91
CA VAL A 128 1.75 3.14 23.49
C VAL A 128 1.66 1.67 23.05
N LEU A 129 1.90 1.39 21.77
CA LEU A 129 1.87 0.02 21.23
C LEU A 129 3.00 -0.85 21.79
N ASP A 130 4.22 -0.30 21.89
CA ASP A 130 5.37 -0.96 22.52
C ASP A 130 5.05 -1.40 23.95
N LEU A 131 4.40 -0.50 24.72
CA LEU A 131 4.01 -0.79 26.10
C LEU A 131 2.94 -1.87 26.21
N PHE A 132 1.94 -1.85 25.31
CA PHE A 132 0.84 -2.82 25.34
C PHE A 132 1.25 -4.24 24.88
N TYR A 133 2.25 -4.34 24.00
CA TYR A 133 2.58 -5.60 23.30
C TYR A 133 4.00 -6.14 23.52
N HIS A 134 4.72 -5.66 24.54
CA HIS A 134 6.13 -5.99 24.83
C HIS A 134 6.55 -7.47 24.58
N ASP A 135 5.74 -8.46 25.00
CA ASP A 135 6.08 -9.89 24.86
C ASP A 135 5.21 -10.64 23.82
N ARG A 136 4.46 -9.92 22.98
CA ARG A 136 3.44 -10.48 22.08
C ARG A 136 3.67 -10.04 20.64
N ASN A 137 4.83 -10.38 20.09
CA ASN A 137 5.29 -9.93 18.76
C ASN A 137 4.27 -10.15 17.63
N TYR A 138 3.72 -11.35 17.45
CA TYR A 138 2.75 -11.58 16.36
C TYR A 138 1.43 -10.82 16.54
N ALA A 139 0.99 -10.59 17.79
CA ALA A 139 -0.18 -9.77 18.05
C ALA A 139 0.09 -8.29 17.78
N ARG A 140 1.30 -7.82 18.13
CA ARG A 140 1.76 -6.48 17.78
C ARG A 140 1.75 -6.28 16.27
N PHE A 141 2.39 -7.18 15.52
CA PHE A 141 2.43 -7.11 14.06
C PHE A 141 1.02 -7.16 13.49
N PHE A 142 0.17 -8.10 13.91
CA PHE A 142 -1.24 -8.14 13.48
C PHE A 142 -1.96 -6.78 13.65
N VAL A 143 -1.81 -6.11 14.80
CA VAL A 143 -2.42 -4.79 15.03
C VAL A 143 -1.80 -3.74 14.10
N LEU A 144 -0.46 -3.75 13.93
CA LEU A 144 0.26 -2.84 13.03
C LEU A 144 -0.17 -3.02 11.57
N GLU A 145 -0.18 -4.24 11.06
CA GLU A 145 -0.61 -4.54 9.67
C GLU A 145 -2.09 -4.19 9.43
N THR A 146 -2.94 -4.32 10.46
CA THR A 146 -4.34 -3.90 10.37
C THR A 146 -4.47 -2.39 10.16
N ILE A 147 -3.58 -1.60 10.77
CA ILE A 147 -3.59 -0.13 10.65
C ILE A 147 -2.75 0.36 9.47
N ALA A 148 -1.69 -0.35 9.07
CA ALA A 148 -0.76 0.03 8.02
C ALA A 148 -1.42 0.12 6.64
N ARG A 149 -2.42 -0.75 6.37
CA ARG A 149 -3.21 -0.69 5.13
C ARG A 149 -4.13 0.53 4.99
N VAL A 150 -4.45 1.21 6.09
CA VAL A 150 -5.54 2.21 6.16
C VAL A 150 -5.22 3.50 5.38
N PRO A 151 -4.01 4.08 5.46
CA PRO A 151 -3.66 5.29 4.73
C PRO A 151 -3.85 5.14 3.23
N TYR A 152 -3.40 4.03 2.65
CA TYR A 152 -3.52 3.78 1.23
C TYR A 152 -4.98 3.75 0.76
N PHE A 153 -5.86 3.10 1.52
CA PHE A 153 -7.29 3.12 1.24
C PHE A 153 -7.89 4.52 1.36
N ALA A 154 -7.46 5.30 2.35
CA ALA A 154 -7.87 6.71 2.51
C ALA A 154 -7.40 7.58 1.33
N PHE A 155 -6.17 7.39 0.84
CA PHE A 155 -5.62 8.12 -0.31
C PHE A 155 -6.42 7.83 -1.57
N ILE A 156 -6.64 6.55 -1.88
CA ILE A 156 -7.49 6.12 -3.00
C ILE A 156 -8.89 6.72 -2.91
N SER A 157 -9.49 6.74 -1.70
CA SER A 157 -10.83 7.29 -1.48
C SER A 157 -10.90 8.78 -1.84
N VAL A 158 -9.91 9.57 -1.40
CA VAL A 158 -9.85 11.00 -1.73
C VAL A 158 -9.52 11.23 -3.22
N LEU A 159 -8.61 10.45 -3.78
CA LEU A 159 -8.26 10.53 -5.20
C LEU A 159 -9.47 10.22 -6.10
N HIS A 160 -10.23 9.16 -5.80
CA HIS A 160 -11.47 8.87 -6.52
C HIS A 160 -12.54 9.95 -6.35
N MET A 161 -12.63 10.57 -5.17
CA MET A 161 -13.50 11.72 -4.96
C MET A 161 -13.08 12.91 -5.84
N TYR A 162 -11.79 13.20 -5.94
CA TYR A 162 -11.26 14.25 -6.82
C TYR A 162 -11.53 13.95 -8.30
N GLU A 163 -11.39 12.70 -8.73
CA GLU A 163 -11.75 12.28 -10.09
C GLU A 163 -13.24 12.48 -10.36
N SER A 164 -14.09 12.12 -9.40
CA SER A 164 -15.56 12.24 -9.51
C SER A 164 -16.02 13.70 -9.61
N PHE A 165 -15.31 14.62 -8.96
CA PHE A 165 -15.54 16.06 -9.09
C PHE A 165 -14.85 16.69 -10.31
N GLY A 166 -14.06 15.92 -11.06
CA GLY A 166 -13.32 16.42 -12.22
C GLY A 166 -12.14 17.32 -11.88
N TRP A 167 -11.63 17.26 -10.65
CA TRP A 167 -10.55 18.13 -10.18
C TRP A 167 -9.16 17.62 -10.54
N TRP A 168 -8.97 16.30 -10.49
CA TRP A 168 -7.66 15.69 -10.68
C TRP A 168 -7.82 14.24 -11.14
N ARG A 169 -6.93 13.80 -12.05
CA ARG A 169 -6.96 12.43 -12.58
C ARG A 169 -5.54 11.92 -12.85
N ARG A 170 -5.06 10.98 -12.04
CA ARG A 170 -3.80 10.25 -12.27
C ARG A 170 -3.96 8.79 -11.87
N ALA A 171 -4.11 7.94 -12.87
CA ALA A 171 -4.26 6.50 -12.68
C ALA A 171 -3.05 5.85 -11.99
N ASP A 172 -1.84 6.41 -12.18
CA ASP A 172 -0.62 5.88 -11.56
C ASP A 172 -0.68 5.92 -10.04
N TYR A 173 -1.16 7.01 -9.43
CA TYR A 173 -1.26 7.14 -7.97
C TYR A 173 -2.29 6.16 -7.38
N LEU A 174 -3.45 6.04 -8.02
CA LEU A 174 -4.46 5.06 -7.64
C LEU A 174 -3.91 3.63 -7.66
N LYS A 175 -3.15 3.30 -8.71
CA LYS A 175 -2.58 1.97 -8.87
C LYS A 175 -1.48 1.67 -7.86
N VAL A 176 -0.59 2.63 -7.60
CA VAL A 176 0.48 2.50 -6.59
C VAL A 176 -0.12 2.28 -5.20
N HIS A 177 -1.06 3.13 -4.76
CA HIS A 177 -1.66 2.96 -3.44
C HIS A 177 -2.52 1.70 -3.34
N PHE A 178 -3.13 1.26 -4.44
CA PHE A 178 -3.83 -0.03 -4.45
C PHE A 178 -2.85 -1.18 -4.25
N ALA A 179 -1.70 -1.13 -4.91
CA ALA A 179 -0.64 -2.12 -4.75
C ALA A 179 -0.06 -2.14 -3.32
N GLU A 180 0.18 -0.98 -2.71
CA GLU A 180 0.60 -0.86 -1.31
C GLU A 180 -0.46 -1.48 -0.38
N SER A 181 -1.74 -1.09 -0.53
CA SER A 181 -2.83 -1.67 0.27
C SER A 181 -3.00 -3.17 0.08
N TRP A 182 -2.70 -3.68 -1.12
CA TRP A 182 -2.70 -5.11 -1.43
C TRP A 182 -1.54 -5.84 -0.75
N ASN A 183 -0.34 -5.26 -0.73
CA ASN A 183 0.82 -5.81 -0.04
C ASN A 183 0.58 -5.89 1.48
N GLU A 184 0.13 -4.79 2.10
CA GLU A 184 -0.21 -4.74 3.53
C GLU A 184 -1.30 -5.73 3.94
N LEU A 185 -2.27 -6.00 3.05
CA LEU A 185 -3.28 -7.05 3.29
C LEU A 185 -2.61 -8.43 3.43
N HIS A 186 -1.60 -8.73 2.63
CA HIS A 186 -0.91 -10.02 2.70
C HIS A 186 -0.03 -10.11 3.95
N HIS A 187 0.61 -9.02 4.37
CA HIS A 187 1.29 -8.96 5.67
C HIS A 187 0.31 -9.27 6.81
N LEU A 188 -0.88 -8.65 6.80
CA LEU A 188 -1.92 -8.93 7.79
C LEU A 188 -2.32 -10.41 7.80
N LEU A 189 -2.62 -11.01 6.63
CA LEU A 189 -3.03 -12.41 6.54
C LEU A 189 -1.92 -13.36 7.04
N ILE A 190 -0.65 -13.03 6.78
CA ILE A 190 0.49 -13.76 7.34
C ILE A 190 0.48 -13.70 8.87
N MET A 191 0.28 -12.51 9.45
CA MET A 191 0.20 -12.37 10.91
C MET A 191 -1.00 -13.09 11.51
N GLU A 192 -2.12 -13.19 10.79
CA GLU A 192 -3.28 -14.00 11.20
C GLU A 192 -2.96 -15.50 11.22
N GLU A 193 -2.28 -16.02 10.19
CA GLU A 193 -1.85 -17.43 10.12
C GLU A 193 -0.86 -17.76 11.26
N LEU A 194 -0.01 -16.81 11.63
CA LEU A 194 0.91 -16.92 12.77
C LEU A 194 0.22 -16.76 14.15
N GLY A 195 -1.10 -16.56 14.17
CA GLY A 195 -1.90 -16.47 15.40
C GLY A 195 -1.91 -15.09 16.05
N GLY A 196 -1.55 -14.03 15.33
CA GLY A 196 -1.58 -12.65 15.81
C GLY A 196 -2.98 -12.18 16.22
N ASN A 197 -4.03 -12.73 15.60
CA ASN A 197 -5.43 -12.40 15.87
C ASN A 197 -6.10 -13.27 16.97
N ALA A 198 -5.31 -14.06 17.72
CA ALA A 198 -5.83 -15.05 18.67
C ALA A 198 -6.75 -14.46 19.76
N PHE A 199 -6.48 -13.24 20.23
CA PHE A 199 -7.30 -12.61 21.27
C PHE A 199 -8.32 -11.65 20.66
N TRP A 200 -9.55 -11.71 21.17
CA TRP A 200 -10.63 -10.84 20.70
C TRP A 200 -10.33 -9.35 20.92
N PHE A 201 -9.63 -9.02 22.01
CA PHE A 201 -9.33 -7.64 22.36
C PHE A 201 -8.40 -6.97 21.34
N ASP A 202 -7.41 -7.71 20.82
CA ASP A 202 -6.50 -7.18 19.80
C ASP A 202 -7.23 -6.87 18.50
N ARG A 203 -8.16 -7.77 18.09
CA ARG A 203 -9.04 -7.54 16.94
C ARG A 203 -9.92 -6.31 17.14
N PHE A 204 -10.56 -6.21 18.30
CA PHE A 204 -11.40 -5.07 18.65
C PHE A 204 -10.61 -3.77 18.63
N LEU A 205 -9.44 -3.74 19.27
CA LEU A 205 -8.58 -2.56 19.31
C LEU A 205 -8.14 -2.14 17.91
N ALA A 206 -7.59 -3.07 17.12
CA ALA A 206 -7.10 -2.80 15.77
C ALA A 206 -8.21 -2.24 14.87
N GLN A 207 -9.40 -2.82 14.91
CA GLN A 207 -10.55 -2.37 14.11
C GLN A 207 -10.99 -0.95 14.46
N HIS A 208 -11.04 -0.60 15.75
CA HIS A 208 -11.48 0.74 16.16
C HIS A 208 -10.41 1.80 15.85
N ILE A 209 -9.13 1.47 16.04
CA ILE A 209 -8.03 2.34 15.63
C ILE A 209 -8.08 2.54 14.11
N ALA A 210 -8.28 1.48 13.31
CA ALA A 210 -8.37 1.57 11.86
C ALA A 210 -9.49 2.52 11.39
N ILE A 211 -10.67 2.47 12.02
CA ILE A 211 -11.78 3.39 11.69
C ILE A 211 -11.40 4.84 11.98
N PHE A 212 -10.87 5.12 13.17
CA PHE A 212 -10.45 6.47 13.53
C PHE A 212 -9.33 6.98 12.61
N TYR A 213 -8.34 6.12 12.36
CA TYR A 213 -7.20 6.43 11.53
C TYR A 213 -7.62 6.70 10.08
N TYR A 214 -8.60 5.97 9.54
CA TYR A 214 -9.16 6.22 8.20
C TYR A 214 -9.67 7.65 8.06
N PHE A 215 -10.56 8.09 8.96
CA PHE A 215 -11.11 9.45 8.88
C PHE A 215 -10.05 10.54 9.08
N MET A 216 -9.11 10.31 10.00
CA MET A 216 -7.98 11.21 10.22
C MET A 216 -7.14 11.34 8.93
N THR A 217 -6.80 10.24 8.28
CA THR A 217 -5.97 10.23 7.07
C THR A 217 -6.72 10.79 5.86
N VAL A 218 -8.01 10.52 5.70
CA VAL A 218 -8.85 11.17 4.67
C VAL A 218 -8.80 12.68 4.82
N PHE A 219 -8.99 13.20 6.03
CA PHE A 219 -8.94 14.64 6.29
C PHE A 219 -7.55 15.23 6.06
N MET A 220 -6.51 14.56 6.58
CA MET A 220 -5.12 14.96 6.40
C MET A 220 -4.73 15.03 4.92
N TYR A 221 -5.07 14.00 4.14
CA TYR A 221 -4.78 13.92 2.71
C TYR A 221 -5.58 14.94 1.90
N ALA A 222 -6.86 15.16 2.24
CA ALA A 222 -7.68 16.17 1.58
C ALA A 222 -7.14 17.60 1.80
N LEU A 223 -6.60 17.89 2.98
CA LEU A 223 -5.98 19.17 3.30
C LEU A 223 -4.59 19.34 2.67
N SER A 224 -3.72 18.35 2.84
CA SER A 224 -2.32 18.40 2.42
C SER A 224 -1.83 16.98 2.10
N PRO A 225 -1.84 16.56 0.83
CA PRO A 225 -1.30 15.26 0.41
C PRO A 225 0.16 15.08 0.85
N ARG A 226 0.98 16.15 0.76
CA ARG A 226 2.37 16.14 1.22
C ARG A 226 2.49 15.80 2.70
N MET A 227 1.64 16.40 3.56
CA MET A 227 1.60 16.08 4.99
C MET A 227 1.23 14.62 5.21
N ALA A 228 0.24 14.11 4.48
CA ALA A 228 -0.23 12.74 4.62
C ALA A 228 0.80 11.69 4.18
N TYR A 229 1.51 11.95 3.09
CA TYR A 229 2.61 11.10 2.62
C TYR A 229 3.79 11.11 3.58
N HIS A 230 4.15 12.27 4.15
CA HIS A 230 5.20 12.32 5.17
C HIS A 230 4.79 11.57 6.45
N PHE A 231 3.53 11.66 6.86
CA PHE A 231 3.04 10.90 8.00
C PHE A 231 3.18 9.39 7.76
N SER A 232 2.76 8.92 6.59
CA SER A 232 2.88 7.50 6.22
C SER A 232 4.34 7.08 6.10
N GLU A 233 5.22 7.90 5.52
CA GLU A 233 6.68 7.64 5.51
C GLU A 233 7.23 7.40 6.93
N CYS A 234 6.80 8.17 7.93
CA CYS A 234 7.20 7.97 9.31
C CYS A 234 6.71 6.62 9.86
N VAL A 235 5.48 6.23 9.53
CA VAL A 235 4.89 4.94 9.92
C VAL A 235 5.68 3.78 9.29
N GLU A 236 5.93 3.81 7.98
CA GLU A 236 6.67 2.74 7.28
C GLU A 236 8.11 2.62 7.77
N ARG A 237 8.76 3.75 8.03
CA ARG A 237 10.11 3.77 8.60
C ARG A 237 10.15 3.07 9.96
N HIS A 238 9.09 3.24 10.76
CA HIS A 238 8.98 2.55 12.03
C HIS A 238 8.66 1.05 11.86
N ALA A 239 7.78 0.69 10.92
CA ALA A 239 7.48 -0.70 10.58
C ALA A 239 8.76 -1.44 10.18
N TYR A 240 9.53 -0.88 9.24
CA TYR A 240 10.84 -1.37 8.84
C TYR A 240 11.77 -1.63 10.04
N SER A 241 11.91 -0.63 10.93
CA SER A 241 12.78 -0.75 12.10
C SER A 241 12.30 -1.84 13.07
N THR A 242 10.98 -1.99 13.22
CA THR A 242 10.39 -3.01 14.09
C THR A 242 10.68 -4.41 13.58
N TYR A 243 10.48 -4.64 12.27
CA TYR A 243 10.81 -5.92 11.64
C TYR A 243 12.31 -6.21 11.69
N ASP A 244 13.16 -5.23 11.38
CA ASP A 244 14.62 -5.40 11.41
C ASP A 244 15.12 -5.81 12.79
N LYS A 245 14.62 -5.16 13.86
CA LYS A 245 14.92 -5.52 15.25
C LYS A 245 14.45 -6.94 15.57
N PHE A 246 13.22 -7.30 15.19
CA PHE A 246 12.67 -8.63 15.43
C PHE A 246 13.49 -9.74 14.76
N ILE A 247 13.90 -9.52 13.50
CA ILE A 247 14.74 -10.43 12.73
C ILE A 247 16.12 -10.59 13.37
N LYS A 248 16.76 -9.49 13.80
CA LYS A 248 18.05 -9.53 14.50
C LYS A 248 17.96 -10.31 15.82
N LEU A 249 16.87 -10.17 16.56
CA LEU A 249 16.68 -10.82 17.85
C LEU A 249 16.29 -12.30 17.75
N GLN A 250 15.45 -12.67 16.78
CA GLN A 250 14.84 -14.00 16.66
C GLN A 250 15.31 -14.80 15.44
N GLY A 251 16.23 -14.28 14.64
CA GLY A 251 16.53 -14.83 13.31
C GLY A 251 16.92 -16.30 13.29
N GLU A 252 17.72 -16.75 14.27
CA GLU A 252 18.12 -18.16 14.37
C GLU A 252 16.95 -19.10 14.71
N GLU A 253 15.95 -18.63 15.45
CA GLU A 253 14.73 -19.40 15.71
C GLU A 253 13.80 -19.38 14.50
N LEU A 254 13.67 -18.24 13.83
CA LEU A 254 12.83 -18.09 12.63
C LEU A 254 13.32 -18.99 11.49
N LYS A 255 14.63 -19.16 11.30
CA LYS A 255 15.20 -20.08 10.29
C LYS A 255 14.81 -21.55 10.48
N LYS A 256 14.44 -21.95 11.71
CA LYS A 256 14.04 -23.33 12.04
C LYS A 256 12.55 -23.57 11.80
N LEU A 257 11.76 -22.53 11.61
CA LEU A 257 10.32 -22.60 11.47
C LEU A 257 9.92 -22.60 9.99
N PRO A 258 8.90 -23.38 9.61
CA PRO A 258 8.40 -23.38 8.25
C PRO A 258 7.74 -22.03 7.92
N ALA A 259 7.80 -21.64 6.65
CA ALA A 259 7.06 -20.48 6.18
C ALA A 259 5.54 -20.77 6.15
N PRO A 260 4.68 -19.81 6.56
CA PRO A 260 3.22 -19.91 6.40
C PRO A 260 2.83 -20.03 4.94
N GLN A 261 1.75 -20.76 4.68
CA GLN A 261 1.32 -21.04 3.31
C GLN A 261 0.88 -19.76 2.59
N VAL A 262 0.22 -18.84 3.30
CA VAL A 262 -0.19 -17.54 2.74
C VAL A 262 1.01 -16.74 2.21
N ALA A 263 2.15 -16.77 2.89
CA ALA A 263 3.35 -16.07 2.45
C ALA A 263 3.94 -16.69 1.18
N ILE A 264 3.98 -18.03 1.10
CA ILE A 264 4.46 -18.74 -0.09
C ILE A 264 3.57 -18.40 -1.29
N ASP A 265 2.25 -18.43 -1.09
CA ASP A 265 1.29 -18.15 -2.16
C ASP A 265 1.47 -16.73 -2.69
N TYR A 266 1.53 -15.73 -1.79
CA TYR A 266 1.72 -14.33 -2.16
C TYR A 266 3.06 -14.07 -2.88
N TYR A 267 4.18 -14.50 -2.28
CA TYR A 267 5.51 -14.14 -2.77
C TYR A 267 6.01 -15.00 -3.93
N MET A 268 5.52 -16.24 -4.08
CA MET A 268 6.06 -17.20 -5.06
C MET A 268 5.04 -17.69 -6.11
N ASN A 269 3.74 -17.69 -5.80
CA ASN A 269 2.72 -18.30 -6.69
C ASN A 269 1.83 -17.28 -7.41
N GLU A 270 1.77 -16.03 -6.97
CA GLU A 270 1.06 -14.96 -7.66
C GLU A 270 1.86 -14.40 -8.86
N ASP A 271 1.17 -13.68 -9.76
CA ASP A 271 1.78 -13.09 -10.95
C ASP A 271 2.70 -11.89 -10.64
N LEU A 272 2.76 -11.47 -9.37
CA LEU A 272 3.53 -10.34 -8.86
C LEU A 272 3.28 -9.04 -9.66
N TYR A 273 2.13 -8.92 -10.32
CA TYR A 273 1.80 -7.77 -11.17
C TYR A 273 1.78 -6.46 -10.37
N LEU A 274 1.12 -6.49 -9.21
CA LEU A 274 1.08 -5.35 -8.29
C LEU A 274 2.38 -5.19 -7.50
N PHE A 275 3.20 -6.21 -7.42
CA PHE A 275 4.42 -6.18 -6.60
C PHE A 275 5.44 -5.15 -7.10
N ASP A 276 5.56 -4.98 -8.41
CA ASP A 276 6.45 -3.97 -8.98
C ASP A 276 5.86 -2.55 -8.89
N GLU A 277 4.53 -2.39 -8.75
CA GLU A 277 3.87 -1.08 -8.75
C GLU A 277 4.24 -0.24 -7.52
N PHE A 278 4.34 -0.84 -6.33
CA PHE A 278 4.65 -0.09 -5.11
C PHE A 278 6.15 0.22 -4.95
N GLN A 279 7.01 -0.25 -5.87
CA GLN A 279 8.48 -0.12 -5.79
C GLN A 279 9.01 0.99 -6.69
N THR A 280 8.77 2.25 -6.30
CA THR A 280 9.09 3.44 -7.13
C THR A 280 10.57 3.71 -7.32
N SER A 281 11.42 3.20 -6.42
CA SER A 281 12.85 3.51 -6.41
C SER A 281 13.71 2.53 -7.21
N ARG A 282 13.09 1.51 -7.80
CA ARG A 282 13.78 0.36 -8.39
C ARG A 282 13.29 0.09 -9.80
N THR A 283 14.13 -0.57 -10.58
CA THR A 283 13.72 -1.07 -11.89
C THR A 283 12.77 -2.25 -11.73
N PRO A 284 11.67 -2.31 -12.51
CA PRO A 284 10.70 -3.41 -12.44
C PRO A 284 11.35 -4.76 -12.70
N ASN A 285 10.76 -5.83 -12.17
CA ASN A 285 11.26 -7.21 -12.30
C ASN A 285 12.61 -7.51 -11.64
N THR A 286 13.22 -6.58 -10.88
CA THR A 286 14.53 -6.83 -10.24
C THR A 286 14.45 -7.48 -8.86
N ARG A 287 13.32 -7.35 -8.15
CA ARG A 287 13.10 -7.99 -6.85
C ARG A 287 12.07 -9.11 -7.01
N ARG A 288 12.48 -10.35 -6.79
CA ARG A 288 11.61 -11.52 -6.78
C ARG A 288 11.89 -12.33 -5.51
N PRO A 289 11.06 -12.13 -4.46
CA PRO A 289 11.20 -12.83 -3.19
C PRO A 289 11.32 -14.34 -3.33
N LYS A 290 12.10 -14.94 -2.43
CA LYS A 290 12.19 -16.40 -2.26
C LYS A 290 11.90 -16.70 -0.80
N ILE A 291 11.17 -17.78 -0.56
CA ILE A 291 10.72 -18.18 0.78
C ILE A 291 11.12 -19.64 1.00
N GLU A 292 12.10 -19.88 1.88
CA GLU A 292 12.48 -21.23 2.32
C GLU A 292 12.04 -21.52 3.76
N ASN A 293 11.98 -20.48 4.59
CA ASN A 293 11.65 -20.57 6.01
C ASN A 293 10.97 -19.28 6.50
N LEU A 294 10.56 -19.25 7.77
CA LEU A 294 9.87 -18.09 8.35
C LEU A 294 10.76 -16.84 8.43
N TYR A 295 12.08 -16.99 8.53
CA TYR A 295 13.01 -15.84 8.52
C TYR A 295 12.95 -15.10 7.18
N ASP A 296 12.87 -15.82 6.07
CA ASP A 296 12.75 -15.20 4.74
C ASP A 296 11.43 -14.43 4.59
N VAL A 297 10.34 -14.91 5.19
CA VAL A 297 9.06 -14.19 5.20
C VAL A 297 9.21 -12.82 5.88
N PHE A 298 9.74 -12.79 7.10
CA PHE A 298 9.94 -11.53 7.82
C PHE A 298 10.95 -10.61 7.13
N LEU A 299 11.98 -11.15 6.49
CA LEU A 299 12.90 -10.35 5.67
C LEU A 299 12.19 -9.68 4.49
N ASN A 300 11.33 -10.42 3.78
CA ASN A 300 10.61 -9.85 2.64
C ASN A 300 9.60 -8.78 3.08
N ILE A 301 8.88 -9.01 4.18
CA ILE A 301 7.99 -8.00 4.77
C ILE A 301 8.79 -6.74 5.13
N ARG A 302 9.90 -6.88 5.88
CA ARG A 302 10.78 -5.73 6.21
C ARG A 302 11.19 -4.96 4.96
N ASP A 303 11.61 -5.66 3.92
CA ASP A 303 12.07 -5.03 2.69
C ASP A 303 10.92 -4.36 1.92
N ASP A 304 9.69 -4.88 2.01
CA ASP A 304 8.46 -4.26 1.48
C ASP A 304 8.18 -2.93 2.21
N GLU A 305 8.24 -2.90 3.54
CA GLU A 305 8.14 -1.64 4.33
C GLU A 305 9.19 -0.61 3.89
N GLY A 306 10.38 -1.09 3.54
CA GLY A 306 11.45 -0.27 3.01
C GLY A 306 11.12 0.36 1.65
N GLU A 307 10.40 -0.35 0.78
CA GLU A 307 9.93 0.18 -0.50
C GLU A 307 8.73 1.12 -0.32
N HIS A 308 7.79 0.81 0.59
CA HIS A 308 6.70 1.72 0.97
C HIS A 308 7.25 3.06 1.48
N CYS A 309 8.26 3.04 2.35
CA CYS A 309 8.94 4.24 2.84
C CYS A 309 9.49 5.11 1.69
N LYS A 310 10.14 4.50 0.70
CA LYS A 310 10.68 5.22 -0.47
C LYS A 310 9.57 5.76 -1.36
N THR A 311 8.50 5.00 -1.55
CA THR A 311 7.34 5.40 -2.35
C THR A 311 6.59 6.56 -1.70
N MET A 312 6.31 6.50 -0.40
CA MET A 312 5.73 7.62 0.36
C MET A 312 6.60 8.88 0.28
N LYS A 313 7.92 8.73 0.35
CA LYS A 313 8.84 9.85 0.15
C LYS A 313 8.77 10.42 -1.27
N ALA A 314 8.72 9.58 -2.30
CA ALA A 314 8.59 10.02 -3.69
C ALA A 314 7.27 10.78 -3.93
N CYS A 315 6.18 10.36 -3.28
CA CYS A 315 4.85 10.97 -3.38
C CYS A 315 4.75 12.38 -2.76
N GLN A 316 5.69 12.77 -1.88
CA GLN A 316 5.71 14.12 -1.30
C GLN A 316 6.01 15.22 -2.33
N THR A 317 6.55 14.86 -3.49
CA THR A 317 6.80 15.78 -4.61
C THR A 317 5.86 15.42 -5.76
N HIS A 318 5.16 16.42 -6.29
CA HIS A 318 4.17 16.22 -7.36
C HIS A 318 4.80 15.67 -8.64
N GLY A 319 4.08 14.74 -9.29
CA GLY A 319 4.40 14.26 -10.63
C GLY A 319 5.45 13.15 -10.72
N ASN A 320 5.98 12.67 -9.59
CA ASN A 320 7.08 11.70 -9.57
C ASN A 320 6.65 10.22 -9.68
N LEU A 321 5.36 9.91 -9.63
CA LEU A 321 4.88 8.54 -9.79
C LEU A 321 4.55 8.21 -11.24
N GLN A 322 5.11 7.09 -11.70
CA GLN A 322 4.78 6.48 -12.98
C GLN A 322 4.67 4.96 -12.80
N SER A 323 3.56 4.38 -13.27
CA SER A 323 3.40 2.92 -13.24
C SER A 323 4.45 2.25 -14.15
N PRO A 324 5.18 1.24 -13.66
CA PRO A 324 6.03 0.36 -14.48
C PRO A 324 5.35 -0.18 -15.74
N HIS A 325 4.04 -0.41 -15.66
CA HIS A 325 3.25 -1.01 -16.74
C HIS A 325 2.64 0.04 -17.69
N SER A 326 2.77 1.34 -17.41
CA SER A 326 2.24 2.43 -18.27
C SER A 326 2.89 2.47 -19.66
N ASN A 327 4.18 2.11 -19.76
CA ASN A 327 4.94 2.19 -21.01
C ASN A 327 4.72 1.01 -21.98
N MET A 328 4.14 -0.10 -21.52
CA MET A 328 3.87 -1.26 -22.40
C MET A 328 2.65 -1.06 -23.31
N SER A 329 1.75 -0.12 -22.99
CA SER A 329 0.56 0.18 -23.81
C SER A 329 0.76 1.25 -24.89
N ARG A 330 1.90 1.96 -24.93
CA ARG A 330 2.17 2.92 -26.03
C ARG A 330 2.63 2.18 -27.28
N ARG A 331 1.69 1.51 -27.97
CA ARG A 331 1.81 1.33 -29.43
C ARG A 331 1.57 2.69 -30.09
N ALA A 332 2.27 2.94 -31.19
CA ALA A 332 2.46 4.25 -31.83
C ALA A 332 1.20 4.92 -32.42
N ASP A 333 -0.02 4.45 -32.13
CA ASP A 333 -1.25 4.88 -32.80
C ASP A 333 -2.27 5.63 -31.90
N ASP A 334 -2.06 5.75 -30.59
CA ASP A 334 -3.06 6.35 -29.66
C ASP A 334 -2.78 7.82 -29.31
N VAL A 335 -2.49 8.66 -30.30
CA VAL A 335 -2.21 10.11 -30.08
C VAL A 335 -3.49 10.96 -29.92
N GLU A 336 -4.69 10.41 -30.11
CA GLU A 336 -5.90 11.23 -30.34
C GLU A 336 -6.77 11.54 -29.10
N CYS A 337 -6.42 11.12 -27.88
CA CYS A 337 -7.25 11.41 -26.68
C CYS A 337 -6.41 11.76 -25.42
N ALA A 338 -5.46 12.68 -25.54
CA ALA A 338 -4.87 13.31 -24.36
C ALA A 338 -5.84 14.36 -23.79
N VAL A 339 -6.65 13.97 -22.80
CA VAL A 339 -7.40 14.94 -21.98
C VAL A 339 -6.38 15.80 -21.23
N PRO A 340 -6.48 17.14 -21.26
CA PRO A 340 -5.58 18.00 -20.49
C PRO A 340 -5.62 17.62 -19.01
N SER A 341 -4.48 17.29 -18.42
CA SER A 341 -4.39 17.00 -16.99
C SER A 341 -4.58 18.29 -16.21
N THR A 342 -5.74 18.46 -15.57
CA THR A 342 -5.94 19.50 -14.56
C THR A 342 -5.16 19.10 -13.32
N ASP A 343 -3.91 19.56 -13.21
CA ASP A 343 -3.08 19.32 -12.03
C ASP A 343 -3.51 20.28 -10.91
N CYS A 344 -3.91 19.72 -9.76
CA CYS A 344 -4.26 20.47 -8.56
C CYS A 344 -3.57 19.83 -7.33
N GLU A 345 -3.04 20.63 -6.42
CA GLU A 345 -2.18 20.17 -5.30
C GLU A 345 -2.97 19.80 -4.02
N GLY A 346 -4.30 19.93 -4.03
CA GLY A 346 -5.17 19.62 -2.89
C GLY A 346 -6.54 20.30 -2.99
N PHE A 347 -7.43 20.07 -2.02
CA PHE A 347 -8.83 20.57 -2.08
C PHE A 347 -8.91 22.07 -2.32
N VAL A 348 -8.10 22.87 -1.62
CA VAL A 348 -8.13 24.35 -1.73
C VAL A 348 -7.70 24.81 -3.11
N ASP A 349 -6.67 24.19 -3.69
CA ASP A 349 -6.19 24.50 -5.03
C ASP A 349 -7.20 24.04 -6.10
N CYS A 350 -7.74 22.82 -5.98
CA CYS A 350 -8.82 22.30 -6.82
C CYS A 350 -10.03 23.25 -6.82
N PHE A 351 -10.49 23.63 -5.64
CA PHE A 351 -11.65 24.50 -5.46
C PHE A 351 -11.39 25.90 -6.04
N THR A 352 -10.20 26.45 -5.80
CA THR A 352 -9.80 27.76 -6.35
C THR A 352 -9.76 27.72 -7.87
N LYS A 353 -9.11 26.71 -8.46
CA LYS A 353 -9.02 26.53 -9.92
C LYS A 353 -10.38 26.31 -10.57
N SER A 354 -11.24 25.51 -9.95
CA SER A 354 -12.62 25.30 -10.40
C SER A 354 -13.41 26.62 -10.43
N LEU A 355 -13.25 27.49 -9.43
CA LEU A 355 -13.94 28.79 -9.38
C LEU A 355 -13.39 29.81 -10.40
N THR A 356 -12.12 29.68 -10.80
CA THR A 356 -11.49 30.60 -11.76
C THR A 356 -11.67 30.21 -13.22
N THR A 357 -11.98 28.94 -13.51
CA THR A 357 -12.13 28.44 -14.90
C THR A 357 -13.50 28.82 -15.51
N ASP A 358 -14.47 29.25 -14.68
CA ASP A 358 -15.80 29.70 -15.09
C ASP A 358 -15.90 31.21 -15.44
N LYS A 359 -14.77 31.90 -15.66
CA LYS A 359 -14.72 33.29 -16.17
C LYS A 359 -13.92 33.37 -17.46
#